data_AF-A0A7K9Y798-F1
#
_entry.id   AF-A0A7K9Y798-F1
#
_cell.length_a   1.000
_cell.length_b   1.000
_cell.length_c   1.000
_cell.angle_alpha   90.00
_cell.angle_beta   90.00
_cell.angle_gamma   90.00
#
_symmetry.space_group_name_H-M   'P 1'
#
loop_
_entity.id
_entity.type
_entity.pdbx_description
1 polymer ?
#
loop_
_entity_poly.entity_id
_entity_poly.type
_entity_poly.pdbx_seq_one_letter_code
_entity_poly.pdbx_strand_id
1 'polypeptide(L)'
;ETNARRAVDRGYVHMLLTIYVDWHHHDSRHRYMLIRKGVLQCIKSITNIKLGRKAFIDANGMKILYNTSQECLAVRTVDPLVNTSSLIMRKCFPKNRLPLPTIKSAFHFQLPVIPASGPVAQMYNLPPDVDDVVDESDDNDDAETESEIETEDDKDQSFKNGDIETDINKLKPKQELGRPLEELKMYEQFFPELTENFQECDLVSKEPKPFVPDASLGGPIVVPTAGEE
;
A
#
# COMPACT_ATOMS: atom_id res chain seq x y z
N GLU A 1 5.00 9.56 29.44
CA GLU A 1 5.98 10.14 28.49
C GLU A 1 6.92 9.06 27.97
N THR A 2 6.90 8.81 26.66
CA THR A 2 7.66 7.74 26.00
C THR A 2 9.15 8.11 25.89
N ASN A 3 10.03 7.10 25.90
CA ASN A 3 11.48 7.32 25.72
C ASN A 3 11.81 8.02 24.39
N ALA A 4 10.98 7.80 23.35
CA ALA A 4 11.09 8.46 22.07
C ALA A 4 10.91 9.98 22.19
N ARG A 5 9.85 10.44 22.89
CA ARG A 5 9.59 11.87 23.08
C ARG A 5 10.75 12.57 23.80
N ARG A 6 11.20 12.01 24.93
CA ARG A 6 12.36 12.54 25.67
C ARG A 6 13.63 12.62 24.85
N ALA A 7 13.87 11.65 23.96
CA ALA A 7 15.04 11.65 23.10
C ALA A 7 14.99 12.79 22.06
N VAL A 8 13.79 13.08 21.54
CA VAL A 8 13.57 14.22 20.64
C VAL A 8 13.75 15.55 21.38
N ASP A 9 13.09 15.73 22.53
CA ASP A 9 13.13 16.99 23.30
C ASP A 9 14.55 17.33 23.79
N ARG A 10 15.39 16.32 24.00
CA ARG A 10 16.80 16.49 24.39
C ARG A 10 17.77 16.58 23.20
N GLY A 11 17.28 16.56 21.96
CA GLY A 11 18.10 16.66 20.75
C GLY A 11 18.99 15.44 20.47
N TYR A 12 18.67 14.27 21.01
CA TYR A 12 19.50 13.06 20.87
C TYR A 12 19.47 12.44 19.47
N VAL A 13 18.52 12.83 18.61
CA VAL A 13 18.41 12.30 17.24
C VAL A 13 19.68 12.57 16.44
N HIS A 14 20.22 13.78 16.51
CA HIS A 14 21.47 14.13 15.84
C HIS A 14 22.64 13.29 16.38
N MET A 15 22.75 13.16 17.71
CA MET A 15 23.79 12.35 18.35
C MET A 15 23.74 10.88 17.91
N LEU A 16 22.54 10.28 17.82
CA LEU A 16 22.38 8.90 17.37
C LEU A 16 22.83 8.71 15.92
N LEU A 17 22.52 9.68 15.04
CA LEU A 17 22.99 9.67 13.66
C LEU A 17 24.52 9.79 13.58
N THR A 18 25.13 10.69 14.35
CA THR A 18 26.59 10.84 14.43
C THR A 18 27.24 9.53 14.89
N ILE A 19 26.76 8.94 15.98
CA ILE A 19 27.26 7.66 16.49
C ILE A 19 27.14 6.56 15.42
N TYR A 20 26.01 6.50 14.70
CA TYR A 20 25.82 5.52 13.63
C TYR A 20 26.85 5.68 12.50
N VAL A 21 27.09 6.92 12.07
CA VAL A 21 28.07 7.25 11.02
C VAL A 21 29.49 6.93 11.48
N ASP A 22 29.86 7.26 12.71
CA ASP A 22 31.17 6.98 13.26
C ASP A 22 31.44 5.48 13.28
N TRP A 23 30.48 4.68 13.78
CA TRP A 23 30.60 3.23 13.74
C TRP A 23 30.66 2.69 12.31
N HIS A 24 29.91 3.26 11.38
CA HIS A 24 29.95 2.83 9.98
C HIS A 24 31.33 3.00 9.35
N HIS A 25 31.98 4.14 9.56
CA HIS A 25 33.30 4.43 8.99
C HIS A 25 34.41 3.56 9.60
N HIS A 26 34.29 3.23 10.90
CA HIS A 26 35.34 2.51 11.63
C HIS A 26 35.14 0.98 11.66
N ASP A 27 33.96 0.47 11.32
CA ASP A 27 33.63 -0.97 11.33
C ASP A 27 33.85 -1.64 9.96
N SER A 28 35.05 -1.49 9.40
CA SER A 28 35.44 -2.03 8.08
C SER A 28 35.42 -3.55 7.99
N ARG A 29 35.48 -4.25 9.13
CA ARG A 29 35.39 -5.72 9.23
C ARG A 29 34.05 -6.21 9.74
N HIS A 30 33.08 -5.32 9.93
CA HIS A 30 31.72 -5.61 10.41
C HIS A 30 31.66 -6.38 11.74
N ARG A 31 32.69 -6.21 12.60
CA ARG A 31 32.78 -6.86 13.91
C ARG A 31 31.80 -6.26 14.91
N TYR A 32 31.40 -5.02 14.69
CA TYR A 32 30.52 -4.25 15.57
C TYR A 32 29.15 -3.99 14.93
N MET A 33 28.74 -4.85 14.00
CA MET A 33 27.43 -4.76 13.32
C MET A 33 26.25 -4.70 14.30
N LEU A 34 26.36 -5.33 15.47
CA LEU A 34 25.31 -5.32 16.49
C LEU A 34 25.13 -3.94 17.13
N ILE A 35 26.22 -3.18 17.28
CA ILE A 35 26.16 -1.80 17.79
C ILE A 35 25.46 -0.92 16.76
N ARG A 36 25.87 -1.00 15.49
CA ARG A 36 25.21 -0.29 14.37
C ARG A 36 23.72 -0.64 14.29
N LYS A 37 23.37 -1.92 14.43
CA LYS A 37 21.98 -2.39 14.46
C LYS A 37 21.21 -1.82 15.64
N GLY A 38 21.81 -1.81 16.84
CA GLY A 38 21.21 -1.24 18.04
C GLY A 38 20.90 0.24 17.89
N VAL A 39 21.83 1.02 17.35
CA VAL A 39 21.62 2.45 17.06
C VAL A 39 20.48 2.64 16.06
N LEU A 40 20.44 1.86 14.98
CA LEU A 40 19.32 1.90 14.02
C LEU A 40 17.98 1.53 14.67
N GLN A 41 17.94 0.58 15.61
CA GLN A 41 16.69 0.27 16.33
C GLN A 41 16.23 1.43 17.22
N CYS A 42 17.15 2.16 17.86
CA CYS A 42 16.81 3.37 18.61
C CYS A 42 16.21 4.43 17.69
N ILE A 43 16.85 4.68 16.54
CA ILE A 43 16.33 5.64 15.54
C ILE A 43 14.95 5.18 15.05
N LYS A 44 14.78 3.89 14.71
CA LYS A 44 13.49 3.32 14.31
C LYS A 44 12.39 3.59 15.35
N SER A 45 12.69 3.38 16.63
CA SER A 45 11.75 3.64 17.72
C SER A 45 11.40 5.11 17.86
N ILE A 46 12.37 6.02 17.67
CA ILE A 46 12.14 7.47 17.71
C ILE A 46 11.25 7.89 16.53
N THR A 47 11.51 7.36 15.34
CA THR A 47 10.74 7.66 14.12
C THR A 47 9.33 7.07 14.11
N ASN A 48 8.89 6.39 15.17
CA ASN A 48 7.50 5.97 15.30
C ASN A 48 6.55 7.13 15.66
N ILE A 49 7.06 8.23 16.21
CA ILE A 49 6.25 9.42 16.55
C ILE A 49 6.45 10.55 15.54
N LYS A 50 5.43 11.38 15.30
CA LYS A 50 5.44 12.51 14.33
C LYS A 50 6.66 13.42 14.51
N LEU A 51 6.86 13.93 15.73
CA LEU A 51 8.01 14.80 16.05
C LEU A 51 9.37 14.11 15.88
N GLY A 52 9.44 12.81 16.11
CA GLY A 52 10.66 12.03 15.91
C GLY A 52 11.02 11.88 14.42
N ARG A 53 10.01 11.71 13.55
CA ARG A 53 10.21 11.75 12.09
C ARG A 53 10.72 13.12 11.66
N LYS A 54 10.10 14.20 12.13
CA LYS A 54 10.53 15.58 11.85
C LYS A 54 11.98 15.83 12.27
N ALA A 55 12.32 15.53 13.53
CA ALA A 55 13.68 15.69 14.04
C ALA A 55 14.72 14.85 13.27
N PHE A 56 14.35 13.65 12.82
CA PHE A 56 15.20 12.81 11.98
C PHE A 56 15.46 13.42 10.60
N ILE A 57 14.42 13.97 9.95
CA ILE A 57 14.52 14.65 8.65
C ILE A 57 15.38 15.92 8.79
N ASP A 58 15.11 16.75 9.80
CA ASP A 58 15.85 17.99 10.07
C ASP A 58 17.34 17.72 10.34
N ALA A 59 17.66 16.60 11.00
CA ALA A 59 19.02 16.15 11.23
C ALA A 59 19.68 15.50 9.99
N ASN A 60 19.08 15.63 8.80
CA ASN A 60 19.56 15.06 7.54
C ASN A 60 19.66 13.53 7.55
N GLY A 61 18.85 12.88 8.40
CA GLY A 61 18.87 11.43 8.62
C GLY A 61 18.59 10.64 7.34
N MET A 62 17.73 11.14 6.46
CA MET A 62 17.42 10.51 5.18
C MET A 62 18.67 10.30 4.32
N LYS A 63 19.46 11.37 4.13
CA LYS A 63 20.69 11.34 3.34
C LYS A 63 21.74 10.43 3.98
N ILE A 64 21.89 10.51 5.30
CA ILE A 64 22.84 9.68 6.07
C ILE A 64 22.51 8.19 5.88
N LEU A 65 21.26 7.79 6.14
CA LEU A 65 20.85 6.39 6.00
C LEU A 65 20.94 5.91 4.55
N TYR A 66 20.62 6.76 3.57
CA TYR A 66 20.77 6.42 2.15
C TYR A 66 22.23 6.14 1.79
N ASN A 67 23.15 7.08 2.06
CA ASN A 67 24.56 6.96 1.71
C ASN A 67 25.21 5.71 2.34
N THR A 68 25.04 5.56 3.65
CA THR A 68 25.61 4.41 4.38
C THR A 68 25.01 3.07 3.94
N SER A 69 23.75 3.05 3.48
CA SER A 69 23.12 1.86 2.90
C SER A 69 23.71 1.54 1.53
N GLN A 70 23.95 2.54 0.68
CA GLN A 70 24.58 2.37 -0.64
C GLN A 70 25.98 1.74 -0.52
N GLU A 71 26.80 2.20 0.43
CA GLU A 71 28.13 1.65 0.70
C GLU A 71 28.10 0.18 1.17
N CYS A 72 26.96 -0.28 1.69
CA CYS A 72 26.78 -1.63 2.22
C CYS A 72 26.15 -2.63 1.21
N LEU A 73 25.67 -2.18 0.03
CA LEU A 73 24.84 -3.00 -0.88
C LEU A 73 25.51 -4.29 -1.39
N ALA A 74 26.83 -4.28 -1.56
CA ALA A 74 27.56 -5.43 -2.09
C ALA A 74 27.76 -6.56 -1.05
N VAL A 75 27.49 -6.30 0.23
CA VAL A 75 27.87 -7.17 1.35
C VAL A 75 26.63 -7.74 2.04
N ARG A 76 26.29 -9.00 1.75
CA ARG A 76 25.08 -9.64 2.28
C ARG A 76 24.99 -9.70 3.81
N THR A 77 26.11 -9.72 4.51
CA THR A 77 26.11 -9.80 5.99
C THR A 77 25.57 -8.53 6.65
N VAL A 78 25.57 -7.40 5.95
CA VAL A 78 25.03 -6.11 6.43
C VAL A 78 23.62 -5.80 5.91
N ASP A 79 22.99 -6.71 5.16
CA ASP A 79 21.60 -6.61 4.71
C ASP A 79 20.61 -6.25 5.84
N PRO A 80 20.73 -6.78 7.08
CA PRO A 80 19.84 -6.39 8.16
C PRO A 80 19.91 -4.89 8.52
N LEU A 81 21.08 -4.26 8.32
CA LEU A 81 21.25 -2.82 8.53
C LEU A 81 20.55 -2.05 7.42
N VAL A 82 20.80 -2.43 6.15
CA VAL A 82 20.17 -1.82 4.96
C VAL A 82 18.64 -1.93 5.04
N ASN A 83 18.12 -3.09 5.45
CA ASN A 83 16.68 -3.31 5.63
C ASN A 83 16.08 -2.42 6.71
N THR A 84 16.77 -2.28 7.85
CA THR A 84 16.31 -1.39 8.92
C THR A 84 16.36 0.07 8.47
N SER A 85 17.45 0.51 7.84
CA SER A 85 17.59 1.86 7.28
C SER A 85 16.49 2.16 6.27
N SER A 86 16.20 1.22 5.36
CA SER A 86 15.14 1.36 4.35
C SER A 86 13.76 1.48 4.97
N LEU A 87 13.49 0.75 6.06
CA LEU A 87 12.23 0.85 6.78
C LEU A 87 12.07 2.22 7.45
N ILE A 88 13.14 2.74 8.07
CA ILE A 88 13.15 4.08 8.68
C ILE A 88 12.95 5.14 7.60
N MET A 89 13.70 5.07 6.50
CA MET A 89 13.59 6.00 5.38
C MET A 89 12.19 5.99 4.77
N ARG A 90 11.58 4.82 4.55
CA ARG A 90 10.19 4.72 4.05
C ARG A 90 9.19 5.38 5.00
N LYS A 91 9.37 5.17 6.32
CA LYS A 91 8.51 5.76 7.35
C LYS A 91 8.66 7.27 7.47
N CYS A 92 9.88 7.79 7.24
CA CYS A 92 10.17 9.22 7.36
C CYS A 92 10.12 9.96 6.01
N PHE A 93 9.70 9.30 4.93
CA PHE A 93 9.63 9.96 3.64
C PHE A 93 8.47 10.97 3.68
N PRO A 94 8.70 12.24 3.29
CA PRO A 94 7.63 13.23 3.22
C PRO A 94 6.50 12.70 2.34
N LYS A 95 5.30 12.60 2.90
CA LYS A 95 4.12 12.13 2.18
C LYS A 95 3.67 13.27 1.29
N ASN A 96 3.86 13.13 -0.02
CA ASN A 96 3.26 14.04 -0.99
C ASN A 96 1.91 13.48 -1.39
N ARG A 97 0.88 14.32 -1.35
CA ARG A 97 -0.41 13.97 -1.94
C ARG A 97 -0.21 13.70 -3.42
N LEU A 98 -0.75 12.57 -3.87
CA LEU A 98 -0.83 12.33 -5.31
C LEU A 98 -1.73 13.41 -5.91
N PRO A 99 -1.47 13.87 -7.14
CA PRO A 99 -2.34 14.83 -7.84
C PRO A 99 -3.60 14.12 -8.36
N LEU A 100 -4.27 13.38 -7.48
CA LEU A 100 -5.49 12.65 -7.75
C LEU A 100 -6.60 13.23 -6.88
N PRO A 101 -7.79 13.46 -7.44
CA PRO A 101 -8.93 13.93 -6.66
C PRO A 101 -9.53 12.82 -5.79
N THR A 102 -9.26 11.55 -6.13
CA THR A 102 -9.70 10.40 -5.36
C THR A 102 -8.83 9.16 -5.62
N ILE A 103 -8.75 8.24 -4.66
CA ILE A 103 -8.18 6.88 -4.88
C ILE A 103 -9.14 5.94 -5.63
N LYS A 104 -10.41 6.34 -5.79
CA LYS A 104 -11.43 5.55 -6.50
C LYS A 104 -11.13 5.48 -7.99
N SER A 105 -11.37 4.32 -8.59
CA SER A 105 -11.31 4.13 -10.03
C SER A 105 -12.37 4.98 -10.75
N ALA A 106 -12.03 5.46 -11.95
CA ALA A 106 -12.97 6.09 -12.88
C ALA A 106 -14.12 5.13 -13.29
N PHE A 107 -13.88 3.83 -13.21
CA PHE A 107 -14.89 2.79 -13.35
C PHE A 107 -15.34 2.32 -11.97
N HIS A 108 -16.65 2.44 -11.71
CA HIS A 108 -17.28 2.07 -10.46
C HIS A 108 -18.39 1.07 -10.77
N PHE A 109 -18.30 -0.13 -10.21
CA PHE A 109 -19.31 -1.18 -10.37
C PHE A 109 -20.00 -1.40 -9.04
N GLN A 110 -21.33 -1.46 -9.01
CA GLN A 110 -22.01 -1.81 -7.77
C GLN A 110 -21.86 -3.31 -7.50
N LEU A 111 -21.34 -3.66 -6.32
CA LEU A 111 -21.30 -5.05 -5.87
C LEU A 111 -22.71 -5.50 -5.44
N PRO A 112 -23.15 -6.72 -5.81
CA PRO A 112 -24.45 -7.25 -5.38
C PRO A 112 -24.60 -7.32 -3.86
N VAL A 113 -23.50 -7.57 -3.15
CA VAL A 113 -23.42 -7.57 -1.69
C VAL A 113 -22.15 -6.83 -1.28
N ILE A 114 -22.31 -5.74 -0.53
CA ILE A 114 -21.19 -5.01 0.07
C ILE A 114 -20.95 -5.62 1.46
N PRO A 115 -19.72 -6.09 1.76
CA PRO A 115 -19.40 -6.57 3.10
C PRO A 115 -19.66 -5.50 4.16
N ALA A 116 -20.06 -5.90 5.37
CA ALA A 116 -20.37 -4.96 6.45
C ALA A 116 -19.11 -4.27 7.04
N SER A 117 -17.91 -4.81 6.82
CA SER A 117 -16.65 -4.30 7.36
C SER A 117 -15.46 -4.68 6.46
N GLY A 118 -14.34 -4.01 6.69
CA GLY A 118 -13.07 -4.21 5.98
C GLY A 118 -12.80 -3.17 4.89
N PRO A 119 -11.65 -3.30 4.20
CA PRO A 119 -11.19 -2.30 3.22
C PRO A 119 -12.17 -2.08 2.07
N VAL A 120 -12.85 -3.16 1.62
CA VAL A 120 -13.87 -3.08 0.57
C VAL A 120 -15.08 -2.28 1.05
N ALA A 121 -15.57 -2.54 2.27
CA ALA A 121 -16.69 -1.79 2.84
C ALA A 121 -16.35 -0.30 2.98
N GLN A 122 -15.13 0.02 3.43
CA GLN A 122 -14.66 1.40 3.57
C GLN A 122 -14.67 2.14 2.22
N MET A 123 -14.16 1.53 1.14
CA MET A 123 -14.15 2.18 -0.18
C MET A 123 -15.55 2.48 -0.73
N TYR A 124 -16.52 1.58 -0.52
CA TYR A 124 -17.90 1.76 -1.02
C TYR A 124 -18.75 2.68 -0.14
N ASN A 125 -18.51 2.71 1.17
CA ASN A 125 -19.26 3.54 2.11
C ASN A 125 -18.71 4.97 2.25
N LEU A 126 -17.54 5.26 1.65
CA LEU A 126 -16.91 6.57 1.76
C LEU A 126 -17.70 7.64 0.98
N PRO A 127 -18.21 8.69 1.64
CA PRO A 127 -18.92 9.77 0.98
C PRO A 127 -18.06 10.45 -0.11
N PRO A 128 -18.66 11.01 -1.17
CA PRO A 128 -17.92 11.70 -2.24
C PRO A 128 -17.10 12.90 -1.77
N ASP A 129 -17.50 13.53 -0.66
CA ASP A 129 -16.87 14.75 -0.12
C ASP A 129 -15.71 14.47 0.85
N VAL A 130 -15.40 13.19 1.10
CA VAL A 130 -14.26 12.82 1.95
C VAL A 130 -13.01 12.73 1.10
N ASP A 131 -12.00 13.51 1.48
CA ASP A 131 -10.66 13.45 0.93
C ASP A 131 -10.04 12.09 1.23
N ASP A 132 -10.01 11.20 0.23
CA ASP A 132 -9.57 9.81 0.36
C ASP A 132 -8.12 9.59 -0.10
N VAL A 133 -7.43 10.67 -0.47
CA VAL A 133 -6.01 10.68 -0.85
C VAL A 133 -5.10 11.11 0.31
N VAL A 134 -5.65 11.34 1.51
CA VAL A 134 -4.87 11.54 2.74
C VAL A 134 -4.33 10.19 3.22
N ASP A 135 -3.02 10.11 3.46
CA ASP A 135 -2.41 8.90 4.02
C ASP A 135 -2.35 8.95 5.55
N GLU A 136 -3.44 8.49 6.16
CA GLU A 136 -3.64 8.38 7.62
C GLU A 136 -2.79 7.29 8.29
N SER A 137 -1.97 6.53 7.54
CA SER A 137 -1.20 5.40 8.11
C SER A 137 -0.17 5.77 9.18
N ASP A 138 0.05 7.07 9.40
CA ASP A 138 0.97 7.60 10.40
C ASP A 138 0.30 8.02 11.72
N ASP A 139 -1.04 8.02 11.78
CA ASP A 139 -1.83 8.14 13.01
C ASP A 139 -1.94 6.76 13.66
N ASN A 140 -0.78 6.25 14.08
CA ASN A 140 -0.76 5.16 15.03
C ASN A 140 -1.15 5.73 16.40
N ASP A 141 -2.39 5.46 16.83
CA ASP A 141 -2.92 5.68 18.18
C ASP A 141 -1.94 5.17 19.26
N ASP A 142 -0.95 5.99 19.63
CA ASP A 142 -0.37 5.96 20.96
C ASP A 142 -1.12 7.05 21.72
N ALA A 143 -2.07 6.61 22.53
CA ALA A 143 -3.01 7.42 23.27
C ALA A 143 -2.29 8.46 24.14
N GLU A 144 -2.03 9.63 23.59
CA GLU A 144 -2.01 10.90 24.30
C GLU A 144 -2.58 11.95 23.34
N THR A 145 -3.58 12.64 23.83
CA THR A 145 -4.40 13.62 23.13
C THR A 145 -3.52 14.81 22.74
N GLU A 146 -3.02 14.84 21.52
CA GLU A 146 -2.47 16.05 20.92
C GLU A 146 -3.46 16.49 19.84
N SER A 147 -4.40 17.35 20.23
CA SER A 147 -5.17 18.17 19.30
C SER A 147 -4.21 19.16 18.64
N GLU A 148 -3.42 18.71 17.69
CA GLU A 148 -2.69 19.57 16.77
C GLU A 148 -3.69 20.03 15.72
N ILE A 149 -4.30 21.18 15.96
CA ILE A 149 -4.98 21.94 14.92
C ILE A 149 -3.86 22.47 14.02
N GLU A 150 -3.46 21.67 13.04
CA GLU A 150 -2.67 22.14 11.91
C GLU A 150 -3.55 23.15 11.15
N THR A 151 -3.33 24.42 11.46
CA THR A 151 -3.79 25.53 10.62
C THR A 151 -2.82 25.60 9.45
N GLU A 152 -3.00 24.69 8.50
CA GLU A 152 -2.51 24.86 7.14
C GLU A 152 -3.29 26.06 6.56
N ASP A 153 -2.66 27.24 6.60
CA ASP A 153 -3.03 28.41 5.80
C ASP A 153 -2.65 28.11 4.33
N ASP A 154 -3.24 27.05 3.79
CA ASP A 154 -3.28 26.80 2.36
C ASP A 154 -4.27 27.81 1.80
N LYS A 155 -3.74 29.00 1.49
CA LYS A 155 -4.40 29.94 0.60
C LYS A 155 -4.83 29.15 -0.63
N ASP A 156 -6.13 28.93 -0.72
CA ASP A 156 -6.89 28.65 -1.92
C ASP A 156 -6.48 29.65 -3.01
N GLN A 157 -5.35 29.40 -3.66
CA GLN A 157 -5.13 29.85 -5.00
C GLN A 157 -5.98 28.93 -5.87
N SER A 158 -7.28 29.27 -5.92
CA SER A 158 -8.11 28.87 -7.03
C SER A 158 -7.39 29.35 -8.29
N PHE A 159 -6.60 28.48 -8.90
CA PHE A 159 -6.12 28.69 -10.26
C PHE A 159 -7.37 28.69 -11.12
N LYS A 160 -7.94 29.88 -11.32
CA LYS A 160 -9.02 30.13 -12.27
C LYS A 160 -8.43 30.02 -13.67
N ASN A 161 -8.07 28.81 -14.04
CA ASN A 161 -7.77 28.44 -15.41
C ASN A 161 -9.12 28.15 -16.06
N GLY A 162 -9.80 29.22 -16.48
CA GLY A 162 -11.17 29.20 -17.01
C GLY A 162 -11.29 28.62 -18.42
N ASP A 163 -10.85 27.37 -18.62
CA ASP A 163 -11.14 26.60 -19.84
C ASP A 163 -11.03 25.07 -19.70
N ILE A 164 -10.48 24.54 -18.60
CA ILE A 164 -10.25 23.07 -18.46
C ILE A 164 -11.51 22.34 -17.96
N GLU A 165 -12.38 23.02 -17.20
CA GLU A 165 -13.54 22.42 -16.53
C GLU A 165 -14.61 21.91 -17.51
N THR A 166 -14.64 22.44 -18.74
CA THR A 166 -15.51 21.98 -19.82
C THR A 166 -14.99 20.72 -20.53
N ASP A 167 -13.68 20.51 -20.57
CA ASP A 167 -13.07 19.38 -21.28
C ASP A 167 -12.87 18.15 -20.38
N ILE A 168 -12.77 18.31 -19.06
CA ILE A 168 -12.78 17.16 -18.13
C ILE A 168 -14.04 16.30 -18.27
N ASN A 169 -15.19 16.90 -18.59
CA ASN A 169 -16.43 16.15 -18.82
C ASN A 169 -16.40 15.37 -20.15
N LYS A 170 -15.56 15.78 -21.12
CA LYS A 170 -15.34 15.07 -22.38
C LYS A 170 -14.24 14.00 -22.27
N LEU A 171 -13.32 14.16 -21.30
CA LEU A 171 -12.23 13.22 -21.03
C LEU A 171 -12.62 12.10 -20.05
N LYS A 172 -13.77 12.20 -19.37
CA LYS A 172 -14.26 11.12 -18.52
C LYS A 172 -14.46 9.87 -19.38
N PRO A 173 -13.78 8.75 -19.07
CA PRO A 173 -14.02 7.50 -19.74
C PRO A 173 -15.51 7.20 -19.64
N LYS A 174 -16.16 6.99 -20.79
CA LYS A 174 -17.52 6.49 -20.76
C LYS A 174 -17.47 5.09 -20.16
N GLN A 175 -18.37 4.81 -19.21
CA GLN A 175 -18.59 3.47 -18.66
C GLN A 175 -19.30 2.59 -19.70
N GLU A 176 -18.74 2.50 -20.89
CA GLU A 176 -19.20 1.59 -21.94
C GLU A 176 -18.50 0.26 -21.70
N LEU A 177 -19.26 -0.83 -21.68
CA LEU A 177 -18.70 -2.17 -21.71
C LEU A 177 -17.88 -2.25 -23.01
N GLY A 178 -16.56 -2.37 -22.91
CA GLY A 178 -15.65 -2.31 -24.05
C GLY A 178 -15.87 -3.40 -25.10
N ARG A 179 -16.84 -4.31 -24.88
CA ARG A 179 -17.30 -5.34 -25.81
C ARG A 179 -18.82 -5.47 -25.75
N PRO A 180 -19.50 -5.67 -26.90
CA PRO A 180 -20.93 -5.94 -26.96
C PRO A 180 -21.27 -7.31 -26.34
N LEU A 181 -22.49 -7.45 -25.82
CA LEU A 181 -22.95 -8.67 -25.15
C LEU A 181 -22.85 -9.90 -26.06
N GLU A 182 -23.04 -9.73 -27.36
CA GLU A 182 -22.90 -10.77 -28.39
C GLU A 182 -21.51 -11.40 -28.41
N GLU A 183 -20.44 -10.61 -28.21
CA GLU A 183 -19.06 -11.13 -28.12
C GLU A 183 -18.83 -11.88 -26.81
N LEU A 184 -19.54 -11.50 -25.74
CA LEU A 184 -19.42 -12.19 -24.45
C LEU A 184 -20.13 -13.55 -24.44
N LYS A 185 -21.07 -13.82 -25.38
CA LYS A 185 -21.78 -15.12 -25.45
C LYS A 185 -20.84 -16.31 -25.61
N MET A 186 -19.66 -16.13 -26.21
CA MET A 186 -18.66 -17.20 -26.32
C MET A 186 -18.18 -17.73 -24.96
N TYR A 187 -18.39 -16.96 -23.87
CA TYR A 187 -18.05 -17.37 -22.53
C TYR A 187 -19.13 -18.22 -21.84
N GLU A 188 -20.38 -18.26 -22.35
CA GLU A 188 -21.47 -19.05 -21.74
C GLU A 188 -21.11 -20.53 -21.62
N GLN A 189 -20.35 -21.07 -22.58
CA GLN A 189 -19.89 -22.47 -22.56
C GLN A 189 -18.98 -22.83 -21.38
N PHE A 190 -18.35 -21.84 -20.72
CA PHE A 190 -17.47 -22.09 -19.58
C PHE A 190 -18.20 -22.08 -18.23
N PHE A 191 -19.47 -21.64 -18.22
CA PHE A 191 -20.27 -21.54 -17.00
C PHE A 191 -21.59 -22.34 -17.11
N PRO A 192 -21.53 -23.66 -17.42
CA PRO A 192 -22.73 -24.48 -17.53
C PRO A 192 -23.61 -24.44 -16.27
N GLU A 193 -23.01 -24.16 -15.10
CA GLU A 193 -23.71 -23.99 -13.82
C GLU A 193 -24.71 -22.82 -13.79
N LEU A 194 -24.59 -21.85 -14.69
CA LEU A 194 -25.53 -20.72 -14.79
C LEU A 194 -26.78 -21.09 -15.61
N THR A 195 -26.68 -22.11 -16.46
CA THR A 195 -27.77 -22.55 -17.36
C THR A 195 -28.41 -23.86 -16.95
N GLU A 196 -27.66 -24.74 -16.28
CA GLU A 196 -28.15 -26.02 -15.81
C GLU A 196 -28.82 -25.87 -14.45
N ASN A 197 -30.14 -26.02 -14.42
CA ASN A 197 -30.85 -26.23 -13.17
C ASN A 197 -30.50 -27.64 -12.70
N PHE A 198 -29.60 -27.78 -11.72
CA PHE A 198 -29.10 -29.04 -11.12
C PHE A 198 -30.21 -29.93 -10.48
N GLN A 199 -31.40 -29.98 -11.05
CA GLN A 199 -32.55 -30.78 -10.63
C GLN A 199 -32.34 -32.30 -10.78
N GLU A 200 -31.28 -32.74 -11.47
CA GLU A 200 -30.95 -34.17 -11.65
C GLU A 200 -29.94 -34.72 -10.64
N CYS A 201 -29.50 -33.92 -9.67
CA CYS A 201 -28.86 -34.49 -8.47
C CYS A 201 -29.95 -35.07 -7.56
N ASP A 202 -30.50 -36.22 -7.96
CA ASP A 202 -31.30 -37.12 -7.14
C ASP A 202 -30.39 -37.66 -6.01
N LEU A 203 -30.11 -36.77 -5.04
CA LEU A 203 -29.45 -37.08 -3.78
C LEU A 203 -30.46 -37.84 -2.92
N VAL A 204 -30.72 -39.11 -3.26
CA VAL A 204 -31.05 -40.21 -2.34
C VAL A 204 -31.25 -41.48 -3.15
N SER A 205 -30.48 -42.51 -2.77
CA SER A 205 -30.64 -43.93 -3.10
C SER A 205 -30.35 -44.37 -4.54
N LYS A 206 -29.14 -44.89 -4.81
CA LYS A 206 -28.87 -46.33 -5.07
C LYS A 206 -27.36 -46.62 -4.94
N GLU A 207 -27.06 -47.84 -4.53
CA GLU A 207 -25.76 -48.45 -4.21
C GLU A 207 -24.57 -48.10 -5.14
N PRO A 208 -23.32 -48.20 -4.63
CA PRO A 208 -22.14 -47.89 -5.42
C PRO A 208 -21.98 -48.87 -6.59
N LYS A 209 -22.16 -48.37 -7.82
CA LYS A 209 -21.73 -49.10 -9.02
C LYS A 209 -20.20 -49.09 -9.09
N PRO A 210 -19.56 -50.18 -9.57
CA PRO A 210 -18.11 -50.26 -9.67
C PRO A 210 -17.58 -49.18 -10.61
N PHE A 211 -16.50 -48.52 -10.20
CA PHE A 211 -15.72 -47.61 -11.04
C PHE A 211 -15.35 -48.31 -12.35
N VAL A 212 -15.93 -47.86 -13.45
CA VAL A 212 -15.38 -48.09 -14.80
C VAL A 212 -14.53 -46.86 -15.09
N PRO A 213 -13.21 -47.00 -15.32
CA PRO A 213 -12.36 -45.87 -15.65
C PRO A 213 -12.56 -45.52 -17.11
N ASP A 214 -13.60 -44.75 -17.40
CA ASP A 214 -13.68 -44.04 -18.67
C ASP A 214 -14.23 -42.63 -18.40
N ALA A 215 -13.29 -41.74 -18.04
CA ALA A 215 -13.55 -40.32 -17.90
C ALA A 215 -12.31 -39.55 -18.36
N SER A 216 -12.19 -39.39 -19.67
CA SER A 216 -11.40 -38.34 -20.31
C SER A 216 -12.11 -36.97 -20.23
N LEU A 217 -12.78 -36.66 -19.12
CA LEU A 217 -13.50 -35.38 -18.94
C LEU A 217 -12.59 -34.21 -18.51
N GLY A 218 -11.28 -34.42 -18.44
CA GLY A 218 -10.30 -33.35 -18.19
C GLY A 218 -9.72 -32.81 -19.48
N GLY A 219 -10.52 -32.10 -20.28
CA GLY A 219 -9.95 -31.24 -21.33
C GLY A 219 -9.02 -30.19 -20.70
N PRO A 220 -7.94 -29.77 -21.38
CA PRO A 220 -7.07 -28.72 -20.86
C PRO A 220 -7.87 -27.44 -20.62
N ILE A 221 -7.58 -26.71 -19.53
CA ILE A 221 -8.16 -25.41 -19.25
C ILE A 221 -7.75 -24.46 -20.39
N VAL A 222 -8.69 -24.18 -21.30
CA VAL A 222 -8.50 -23.20 -22.37
C VAL A 222 -8.89 -21.84 -21.82
N VAL A 223 -7.90 -20.97 -21.61
CA VAL A 223 -8.13 -19.56 -21.29
C VAL A 223 -8.23 -18.81 -22.62
N PRO A 224 -9.39 -18.22 -22.99
CA PRO A 224 -9.50 -17.41 -24.19
C PRO A 224 -8.69 -16.13 -23.99
N THR A 225 -7.45 -16.13 -24.47
CA THR A 225 -6.71 -14.90 -24.71
C THR A 225 -7.26 -14.30 -26.01
N ALA A 226 -7.49 -12.99 -26.02
CA ALA A 226 -7.95 -12.30 -27.21
C ALA A 226 -6.95 -12.58 -28.35
N GLY A 227 -7.43 -13.20 -29.43
CA GLY A 227 -6.60 -13.51 -30.59
C GLY A 227 -6.02 -12.25 -31.19
N GLU A 228 -4.80 -12.36 -31.70
CA GLU A 228 -4.09 -11.34 -32.46
C GLU A 228 -4.91 -10.97 -33.70
N GLU A 229 -5.32 -9.70 -33.81
CA GLU A 229 -5.68 -9.06 -35.08
C GLU A 229 -4.41 -8.58 -35.79
#